data_AF-A0A7S2RYH9-F1
#
_entry.id   AF-A0A7S2RYH9-F1
#
_cell.length_a   1.000
_cell.length_b   1.000
_cell.length_c   1.000
_cell.angle_alpha   90.00
_cell.angle_beta   90.00
_cell.angle_gamma   90.00
#
_symmetry.space_group_name_H-M   'P 1'
#
loop_
_entity.id
_entity.type
_entity.pdbx_description
1 polymer ?
#
loop_
_entity_poly.entity_id
_entity_poly.type
_entity_poly.pdbx_seq_one_letter_code
_entity_poly.pdbx_strand_id
1 'polypeptide(L)'
;DGTYEKSSIIYPLMVFLGCIPLAGSNIFKQYVLKGGAKHGHLDIFYASLYSGFWQIILGLAMLPTMAIPFPGIEPISMSEIPNGIVDFFTCFFGSAPERASKQQQELCTLSTGSAFEWFLIYSVFSITFCILMLWLTKKMSSTWLQVGNCGVLTISSLMGTSKALMGASAKPLTFEEVVGLLLACISLWVYCLEDEIDASGKDVYLKTGGDG
;
A
#
# COMPACT_ATOMS: atom_id res chain seq x y z
N ASP A 1 -21.55 10.82 -22.90
CA ASP A 1 -20.54 11.90 -22.84
C ASP A 1 -19.47 11.49 -21.82
N GLY A 2 -18.40 10.81 -22.21
CA GLY A 2 -17.43 11.26 -23.22
C GLY A 2 -16.25 12.02 -22.60
N THR A 3 -16.04 11.93 -21.28
CA THR A 3 -14.85 12.45 -20.60
C THR A 3 -13.65 11.57 -20.96
N TYR A 4 -13.01 11.92 -22.07
CA TYR A 4 -11.60 11.61 -22.30
C TYR A 4 -10.82 12.15 -21.10
N GLU A 5 -10.52 11.25 -20.17
CA GLU A 5 -9.47 11.43 -19.16
C GLU A 5 -8.25 11.95 -19.92
N LYS A 6 -7.78 13.16 -19.61
CA LYS A 6 -6.62 13.76 -20.27
C LYS A 6 -5.39 12.90 -19.94
N SER A 7 -5.23 11.80 -20.68
CA SER A 7 -4.15 10.84 -20.53
C SER A 7 -2.89 11.46 -21.11
N SER A 8 -2.33 12.39 -20.35
CA SER A 8 -0.99 12.90 -20.57
C SER A 8 -0.02 11.79 -20.17
N ILE A 9 0.92 11.47 -21.06
CA ILE A 9 1.99 10.49 -20.83
C ILE A 9 2.81 10.77 -19.57
N ILE A 10 2.73 11.99 -19.04
CA ILE A 10 3.37 12.45 -17.82
C ILE A 10 2.93 11.63 -16.59
N TYR A 11 1.64 11.27 -16.48
CA TYR A 11 1.14 10.57 -15.29
C TYR A 11 1.62 9.11 -15.20
N PRO A 12 1.53 8.28 -16.26
CA PRO A 12 2.12 6.95 -16.24
C PRO A 12 3.63 6.97 -16.00
N LEU A 13 4.33 7.97 -16.56
CA LEU A 13 5.77 8.12 -16.39
C LEU A 13 6.15 8.50 -14.95
N MET A 14 5.36 9.36 -14.29
CA MET A 14 5.52 9.68 -12.87
C MET A 14 5.30 8.46 -11.98
N VAL A 15 4.28 7.64 -12.27
CA VAL A 15 4.04 6.37 -11.56
C VAL A 15 5.21 5.42 -11.75
N PHE A 16 5.71 5.26 -12.98
CA PHE A 16 6.86 4.40 -13.28
C PHE A 16 8.12 4.84 -12.53
N LEU A 17 8.41 6.15 -12.52
CA LEU A 17 9.52 6.70 -11.74
C LEU A 17 9.35 6.46 -10.23
N GLY A 18 8.11 6.47 -9.73
CA GLY A 18 7.79 6.11 -8.35
C GLY A 18 8.04 4.63 -8.00
N CYS A 19 8.02 3.73 -8.99
CA CYS A 19 8.30 2.31 -8.77
C CYS A 19 9.79 2.03 -8.49
N ILE A 20 10.70 2.89 -8.96
CA ILE A 20 12.15 2.73 -8.77
C ILE A 20 12.54 2.78 -7.29
N PRO A 21 12.20 3.84 -6.52
CA PRO A 21 12.53 3.87 -5.09
C PRO A 21 11.78 2.79 -4.30
N LEU A 22 10.59 2.38 -4.73
CA LEU A 22 9.86 1.27 -4.12
C LEU A 22 10.63 -0.06 -4.27
N ALA A 23 11.08 -0.38 -5.48
CA ALA A 23 11.88 -1.58 -5.74
C ALA A 23 13.23 -1.54 -4.99
N GLY A 24 13.92 -0.39 -5.03
CA GLY A 24 15.16 -0.18 -4.30
C GLY A 24 14.99 -0.35 -2.79
N SER A 25 13.90 0.16 -2.22
CA SER A 25 13.59 -0.01 -0.79
C SER A 25 13.39 -1.48 -0.42
N ASN A 26 12.72 -2.28 -1.26
CA ASN A 26 12.48 -3.69 -0.98
C ASN A 26 13.77 -4.52 -1.02
N ILE A 27 14.65 -4.26 -1.99
CA ILE A 27 15.99 -4.90 -2.08
C ILE A 27 16.85 -4.51 -0.88
N PHE A 28 16.84 -3.22 -0.50
CA PHE A 28 17.58 -2.74 0.66
C PHE A 28 17.09 -3.39 1.96
N LYS A 29 15.76 -3.48 2.15
CA LYS A 29 15.17 -4.18 3.31
C LYS A 29 15.59 -5.63 3.35
N GLN A 30 15.60 -6.34 2.21
CA GLN A 30 16.10 -7.71 2.15
C GLN A 30 17.58 -7.81 2.57
N TYR A 31 18.44 -6.93 2.07
CA TYR A 31 19.87 -6.93 2.40
C TYR A 31 20.11 -6.72 3.91
N VAL A 32 19.39 -5.78 4.52
CA VAL A 32 19.52 -5.48 5.96
C VAL A 32 18.93 -6.62 6.81
N LEU A 33 17.78 -7.19 6.43
CA LEU A 33 17.13 -8.26 7.19
C LEU A 33 17.87 -9.60 7.13
N LYS A 34 18.50 -9.91 5.99
CA LYS A 34 19.31 -11.12 5.81
C LYS A 34 20.72 -11.02 6.38
N GLY A 35 21.06 -9.88 6.99
CA GLY A 35 22.32 -9.70 7.71
C GLY A 35 23.51 -9.51 6.78
N GLY A 36 23.40 -8.58 5.82
CA GLY A 36 24.55 -8.14 5.02
C GLY A 36 25.77 -7.87 5.91
N ALA A 37 26.94 -8.38 5.47
CA ALA A 37 28.27 -8.59 6.07
C ALA A 37 28.76 -7.89 7.38
N LYS A 38 28.02 -6.95 7.98
CA LYS A 38 28.38 -6.19 9.18
C LYS A 38 27.27 -6.00 10.20
N HIS A 39 26.01 -6.24 9.84
CA HIS A 39 24.86 -6.04 10.73
C HIS A 39 24.22 -7.40 11.00
N GLY A 40 24.27 -7.87 12.25
CA GLY A 40 23.57 -9.09 12.65
C GLY A 40 22.08 -9.04 12.31
N HIS A 41 21.40 -10.19 12.34
CA HIS A 41 19.99 -10.32 11.98
C HIS A 41 19.13 -9.24 12.67
N LEU A 42 18.66 -8.25 11.89
CA LEU A 42 17.80 -7.20 12.41
C LEU A 42 16.44 -7.80 12.82
N ASP A 43 15.93 -7.36 13.97
CA ASP A 43 14.58 -7.69 14.39
C ASP A 43 13.56 -7.01 13.46
N ILE A 44 12.54 -7.77 13.07
CA ILE A 44 11.46 -7.34 12.19
C ILE A 44 10.67 -6.21 12.85
N PHE A 45 10.41 -6.31 14.16
CA PHE A 45 9.65 -5.30 14.89
C PHE A 45 10.37 -3.96 14.94
N TYR A 46 11.68 -3.99 15.19
CA TYR A 46 12.50 -2.78 15.15
C TYR A 46 12.53 -2.18 13.75
N ALA A 47 12.69 -3.00 12.71
CA ALA A 47 12.67 -2.53 11.32
C ALA A 47 11.33 -1.88 10.93
N SER A 48 10.19 -2.47 11.35
CA SER A 48 8.86 -1.90 11.11
C SER A 48 8.64 -0.59 11.86
N LEU A 49 9.08 -0.49 13.11
CA LEU A 49 8.96 0.73 13.91
C LEU A 49 9.83 1.85 13.33
N TYR A 50 11.08 1.54 12.98
CA TYR A 50 12.02 2.51 12.41
C TYR A 50 11.53 3.07 11.07
N SER A 51 11.02 2.21 10.19
CA SER A 51 10.46 2.64 8.90
C SER A 51 9.16 3.43 9.07
N GLY A 52 8.27 3.01 9.97
CA GLY A 52 7.04 3.75 10.27
C GLY A 52 7.30 5.15 10.84
N PHE A 53 8.29 5.29 11.71
CA PHE A 53 8.68 6.60 12.26
C PHE A 53 9.15 7.57 11.17
N TRP A 54 10.02 7.11 10.26
CA TRP A 54 10.46 7.92 9.13
C TRP A 54 9.34 8.25 8.13
N GLN A 55 8.38 7.33 7.95
CA GLN A 55 7.22 7.58 7.10
C GLN A 55 6.32 8.70 7.65
N ILE A 56 6.20 8.84 8.97
CA ILE A 56 5.49 9.98 9.59
C ILE A 56 6.22 11.29 9.29
N ILE A 57 7.54 11.33 9.49
CA ILE A 57 8.36 12.53 9.24
C ILE A 57 8.27 12.94 7.77
N LEU A 58 8.48 12.01 6.84
CA LEU A 58 8.42 12.28 5.41
C LEU A 58 6.99 12.60 4.96
N GLY A 59 5.97 11.98 5.56
CA GLY A 59 4.56 12.29 5.30
C GLY A 59 4.21 13.72 5.67
N LEU A 60 4.66 14.19 6.85
CA LEU A 60 4.50 15.58 7.27
C LEU A 60 5.31 16.54 6.40
N ALA A 61 6.53 16.16 6.00
CA ALA A 61 7.36 16.95 5.10
C ALA A 61 6.75 17.09 3.69
N MET A 62 5.87 16.17 3.28
CA MET A 62 5.16 16.21 2.00
C MET A 62 3.86 17.00 2.04
N LEU A 63 3.39 17.50 3.21
CA LEU A 63 2.18 18.35 3.27
C LEU A 63 2.20 19.57 2.34
N PRO A 64 3.32 20.28 2.12
CA PRO A 64 3.36 21.41 1.18
C PRO A 64 3.06 21.02 -0.27
N THR A 65 3.19 19.74 -0.64
CA THR A 65 2.86 19.28 -1.99
C THR A 65 1.36 19.38 -2.31
N MET A 66 0.50 19.49 -1.30
CA MET A 66 -0.94 19.74 -1.47
C MET A 66 -1.26 21.14 -2.02
N ALA A 67 -0.29 22.07 -2.00
CA ALA A 67 -0.42 23.38 -2.63
C ALA A 67 -0.18 23.32 -4.16
N ILE A 68 0.27 22.19 -4.70
CA ILE A 68 0.50 22.02 -6.14
C ILE A 68 -0.86 21.78 -6.81
N PRO A 69 -1.27 22.59 -7.80
CA PRO A 69 -2.54 22.40 -8.49
C PRO A 69 -2.49 21.16 -9.38
N PHE A 70 -3.29 20.15 -9.03
CA PHE A 70 -3.54 18.97 -9.86
C PHE A 70 -4.90 19.11 -10.56
N PRO A 71 -5.06 18.59 -11.78
CA PRO A 71 -6.35 18.66 -12.48
C PRO A 71 -7.42 17.91 -11.69
N GLY A 72 -8.50 18.61 -11.32
CA GLY A 72 -9.64 18.04 -10.58
C GLY A 72 -9.56 18.19 -9.06
N ILE A 73 -8.53 18.82 -8.51
CA ILE A 73 -8.40 19.09 -7.07
C ILE A 73 -8.08 20.58 -6.88
N GLU A 74 -8.85 21.27 -6.04
CA GLU A 74 -8.58 22.67 -5.71
C GLU A 74 -7.34 22.75 -4.81
N PRO A 75 -6.31 23.55 -5.19
CA PRO A 75 -5.10 23.68 -4.39
C PRO A 75 -5.41 24.42 -3.08
N ILE A 76 -4.92 23.89 -1.97
CA ILE A 76 -5.06 24.53 -0.66
C ILE A 76 -3.91 25.51 -0.48
N SER A 77 -4.20 26.73 0.00
CA SER A 77 -3.16 27.70 0.31
C SER A 77 -2.27 27.19 1.46
N MET A 78 -0.96 27.45 1.41
CA MET A 78 -0.04 26.99 2.46
C MET A 78 -0.40 27.51 3.86
N SER A 79 -1.07 28.66 3.95
CA SER A 79 -1.57 29.22 5.21
C SER A 79 -2.79 28.48 5.79
N GLU A 80 -3.48 27.69 4.98
CA GLU A 80 -4.70 26.96 5.36
C GLU A 80 -4.42 25.52 5.77
N ILE A 81 -3.22 24.99 5.49
CA ILE A 81 -2.79 23.64 5.88
C ILE A 81 -3.02 23.37 7.38
N PRO A 82 -2.68 24.27 8.33
CA PRO A 82 -2.91 24.01 9.75
C PRO A 82 -4.39 23.91 10.11
N ASN A 83 -5.24 24.73 9.46
CA ASN A 83 -6.68 24.65 9.65
C ASN A 83 -7.25 23.34 9.08
N GLY A 84 -6.73 22.89 7.94
CA GLY A 84 -7.09 21.59 7.36
C GLY A 84 -6.76 20.39 8.25
N ILE A 85 -5.69 20.47 9.05
CA ILE A 85 -5.36 19.42 10.04
C ILE A 85 -6.42 19.37 11.15
N VAL A 86 -6.84 20.53 11.66
CA VAL A 86 -7.89 20.61 12.70
C VAL A 86 -9.22 20.10 12.15
N ASP A 87 -9.57 20.48 10.92
CA ASP A 87 -10.79 20.02 10.26
C ASP A 87 -10.75 18.50 10.01
N PHE A 88 -9.57 17.95 9.66
CA PHE A 88 -9.35 16.51 9.54
C PHE A 88 -9.62 15.79 10.87
N PHE A 89 -9.03 16.23 11.97
CA PHE A 89 -9.26 15.60 13.28
C PHE A 89 -10.71 15.73 13.74
N THR A 90 -11.35 16.87 13.46
CA THR A 90 -12.76 17.11 13.81
C THR A 90 -13.66 16.11 13.07
N CYS A 91 -13.45 15.94 11.76
CA CYS A 91 -14.14 14.94 10.94
C CYS A 91 -13.83 13.51 11.39
N PHE A 92 -12.58 13.24 11.74
CA PHE A 92 -12.10 11.92 12.16
C PHE A 92 -12.75 11.43 13.46
N PHE A 93 -13.01 12.34 14.41
CA PHE A 93 -13.76 12.05 15.63
C PHE A 93 -15.30 12.09 15.43
N GLY A 94 -15.79 12.32 14.22
CA GLY A 94 -17.21 12.27 13.87
C GLY A 94 -17.97 13.58 14.07
N SER A 95 -17.28 14.71 14.16
CA SER A 95 -17.89 16.05 14.18
C SER A 95 -17.74 16.72 12.80
N ALA A 96 -18.80 17.36 12.30
CA ALA A 96 -18.74 18.07 11.03
C ALA A 96 -17.93 19.38 11.19
N PRO A 97 -16.90 19.63 10.36
CA PRO A 97 -16.21 20.92 10.39
C PRO A 97 -17.10 22.04 9.83
N GLU A 98 -17.13 23.18 10.52
CA GLU A 98 -17.97 24.33 10.15
C GLU A 98 -17.54 24.97 8.80
N ARG A 99 -16.27 24.79 8.40
CA ARG A 99 -15.67 25.35 7.18
C ARG A 99 -15.68 24.39 5.98
N ALA A 100 -16.15 23.16 6.17
CA ALA A 100 -16.15 22.15 5.12
C ALA A 100 -17.32 22.35 4.14
N SER A 101 -17.12 22.00 2.87
CA SER A 101 -18.21 21.99 1.88
C SER A 101 -19.31 21.00 2.29
N LYS A 102 -20.55 21.21 1.82
CA LYS A 102 -21.68 20.31 2.14
C LYS A 102 -21.38 18.83 1.85
N GLN A 103 -20.62 18.56 0.79
CA GLN A 103 -20.22 17.21 0.41
C GLN A 103 -19.20 16.61 1.38
N GLN A 104 -18.27 17.41 1.91
CA GLN A 104 -17.34 16.98 2.96
C GLN A 104 -18.04 16.80 4.30
N GLN A 105 -19.03 17.63 4.63
CA GLN A 105 -19.83 17.49 5.84
C GLN A 105 -20.67 16.21 5.83
N GLU A 106 -21.23 15.81 4.68
CA GLU A 106 -21.91 14.52 4.51
C GLU A 106 -20.96 13.33 4.71
N LEU A 107 -19.71 13.42 4.22
CA LEU A 107 -18.69 12.39 4.42
C LEU A 107 -18.28 12.22 5.89
N CYS A 108 -18.31 13.30 6.68
CA CYS A 108 -17.96 13.27 8.11
C CYS A 108 -19.12 12.85 9.01
N THR A 109 -20.36 12.85 8.53
CA THR A 109 -21.58 12.61 9.33
C THR A 109 -22.30 11.30 8.99
N LEU A 110 -21.69 10.42 8.20
CA LEU A 110 -22.28 9.13 7.86
C LEU A 110 -22.65 8.33 9.12
N SER A 111 -23.92 7.90 9.17
CA SER A 111 -24.58 7.23 10.31
C SER A 111 -24.06 5.80 10.63
N THR A 112 -22.97 5.36 10.02
CA THR A 112 -22.50 3.95 10.06
C THR A 112 -21.32 3.72 11.03
N GLY A 113 -21.03 4.68 11.91
CA GLY A 113 -19.96 4.60 12.92
C GLY A 113 -18.96 5.75 12.79
N SER A 114 -18.18 5.99 13.85
CA SER A 114 -17.14 7.04 13.81
C SER A 114 -16.05 6.65 12.82
N ALA A 115 -15.56 7.58 12.00
CA ALA A 115 -14.45 7.34 11.06
C ALA A 115 -13.21 6.76 11.76
N PHE A 116 -13.03 7.09 13.05
CA PHE A 116 -12.02 6.53 13.93
C PHE A 116 -12.07 5.00 14.04
N GLU A 117 -13.26 4.40 14.16
CA GLU A 117 -13.42 2.96 14.37
C GLU A 117 -12.96 2.18 13.14
N TRP A 118 -13.40 2.61 11.96
CA TRP A 118 -12.99 2.04 10.68
C TRP A 118 -11.50 2.22 10.43
N PHE A 119 -10.93 3.38 10.81
CA PHE A 119 -9.49 3.60 10.72
C PHE A 119 -8.71 2.67 11.65
N LEU A 120 -9.17 2.42 12.87
CA LEU A 120 -8.49 1.52 13.80
C LEU A 120 -8.49 0.09 13.26
N ILE A 121 -9.65 -0.40 12.81
CA ILE A 121 -9.78 -1.73 12.18
C ILE A 121 -8.83 -1.84 10.98
N TYR A 122 -8.87 -0.86 10.07
CA TYR A 122 -7.98 -0.81 8.91
C TYR A 122 -6.51 -0.81 9.32
N SER A 123 -6.14 -0.03 10.34
CA SER A 123 -4.77 0.08 10.84
C SER A 123 -4.25 -1.24 11.39
N VAL A 124 -5.06 -2.01 12.12
CA VAL A 124 -4.66 -3.33 12.64
C VAL A 124 -4.34 -4.29 11.49
N PHE A 125 -5.21 -4.35 10.47
CA PHE A 125 -4.95 -5.20 9.29
C PHE A 125 -3.73 -4.72 8.51
N SER A 126 -3.56 -3.40 8.33
CA SER A 126 -2.44 -2.81 7.61
C SER A 126 -1.10 -3.07 8.31
N ILE A 127 -1.03 -2.88 9.63
CA ILE A 127 0.18 -3.17 10.43
C ILE A 127 0.51 -4.66 10.38
N THR A 128 -0.51 -5.52 10.54
CA THR A 128 -0.33 -6.97 10.44
C THR A 128 0.20 -7.37 9.07
N PHE A 129 -0.36 -6.81 8.00
CA PHE A 129 0.10 -7.03 6.63
C PHE A 129 1.56 -6.60 6.44
N CYS A 130 1.94 -5.41 6.90
CA CYS A 130 3.31 -4.91 6.84
C CYS A 130 4.31 -5.80 7.58
N ILE A 131 3.95 -6.30 8.77
CA ILE A 131 4.82 -7.20 9.56
C ILE A 131 4.96 -8.55 8.86
N LEU A 132 3.87 -9.13 8.36
CA LEU A 132 3.91 -10.39 7.61
C LEU A 132 4.77 -10.27 6.34
N MET A 133 4.66 -9.15 5.63
CA MET A 133 5.47 -8.85 4.44
C MET A 133 6.97 -8.75 4.79
N LEU A 134 7.34 -8.15 5.91
CA LEU A 134 8.73 -8.12 6.38
C LEU A 134 9.24 -9.51 6.81
N TRP A 135 8.39 -10.29 7.49
CA TRP A 135 8.72 -11.66 7.88
C TRP A 135 8.96 -12.55 6.67
N LEU A 136 8.12 -12.41 5.66
CA LEU A 136 8.24 -13.08 4.38
C LEU A 136 9.52 -12.67 3.64
N THR A 137 9.82 -11.38 3.59
CA THR A 137 11.07 -10.85 3.01
C THR A 137 12.32 -11.43 3.70
N LYS A 138 12.25 -11.63 5.02
CA LYS A 138 13.36 -12.21 5.80
C LYS A 138 13.58 -13.69 5.48
N LYS A 139 12.49 -14.47 5.31
CA LYS A 139 12.57 -15.92 5.06
C LYS A 139 12.80 -16.31 3.61
N MET A 140 12.20 -15.56 2.69
CA MET A 140 12.18 -15.86 1.26
C MET A 140 13.06 -14.84 0.54
N SER A 141 12.49 -13.97 -0.29
CA SER A 141 13.18 -12.96 -1.09
C SER A 141 12.31 -11.72 -1.29
N SER A 142 12.92 -10.61 -1.72
CA SER A 142 12.20 -9.41 -2.17
C SER A 142 11.43 -9.67 -3.46
N THR A 143 11.85 -10.64 -4.29
CA THR A 143 11.10 -11.00 -5.52
C THR A 143 9.80 -11.68 -5.16
N TRP A 144 9.86 -12.67 -4.26
CA TRP A 144 8.68 -13.36 -3.73
C TRP A 144 7.69 -12.40 -3.05
N LEU A 145 8.21 -11.34 -2.41
CA LEU A 145 7.37 -10.27 -1.85
C LEU A 145 6.48 -9.60 -2.92
N GLN A 146 7.06 -9.28 -4.08
CA GLN A 146 6.34 -8.62 -5.17
C GLN A 146 5.34 -9.56 -5.84
N VAL A 147 5.71 -10.84 -5.98
CA VAL A 147 4.80 -11.90 -6.45
C VAL A 147 3.61 -12.04 -5.49
N GLY A 148 3.86 -12.07 -4.19
CA GLY A 148 2.80 -12.06 -3.17
C GLY A 148 1.90 -10.82 -3.26
N ASN A 149 2.48 -9.64 -3.49
CA ASN A 149 1.72 -8.40 -3.65
C ASN A 149 0.82 -8.44 -4.91
N CYS A 150 1.29 -9.00 -6.02
CA CYS A 150 0.47 -9.25 -7.20
C CYS A 150 -0.70 -10.21 -6.88
N GLY A 151 -0.48 -11.24 -6.07
CA GLY A 151 -1.52 -12.14 -5.60
C GLY A 151 -2.59 -11.43 -4.76
N VAL A 152 -2.18 -10.55 -3.84
CA VAL A 152 -3.11 -9.76 -3.02
C VAL A 152 -3.95 -8.81 -3.87
N LEU A 153 -3.36 -8.17 -4.88
CA LEU A 153 -4.10 -7.32 -5.83
C LEU A 153 -5.16 -8.13 -6.59
N THR A 154 -4.80 -9.32 -7.06
CA THR A 154 -5.67 -10.25 -7.77
C THR A 154 -6.87 -10.67 -6.89
N ILE A 155 -6.61 -11.04 -5.64
CA ILE A 155 -7.65 -11.39 -4.66
C ILE A 155 -8.52 -10.18 -4.32
N SER A 156 -7.93 -8.99 -4.21
CA SER A 156 -8.67 -7.76 -3.92
C SER A 156 -9.66 -7.43 -5.03
N SER A 157 -9.28 -7.60 -6.30
CA SER A 157 -10.19 -7.46 -7.45
C SER A 157 -11.34 -8.47 -7.38
N LEU A 158 -11.07 -9.70 -6.99
CA LEU A 158 -12.11 -10.72 -6.79
C LEU A 158 -13.05 -10.34 -5.63
N MET A 159 -12.51 -9.90 -4.50
CA MET A 159 -13.29 -9.46 -3.34
C MET A 159 -14.11 -8.21 -3.64
N GLY A 160 -13.66 -7.36 -4.57
CA GLY A 160 -14.39 -6.18 -5.04
C GLY A 160 -15.71 -6.49 -5.77
N THR A 161 -15.90 -7.72 -6.23
CA THR A 161 -17.20 -8.17 -6.79
C THR A 161 -18.24 -8.49 -5.72
N SER A 162 -17.80 -8.74 -4.48
CA SER A 162 -18.70 -9.13 -3.40
C SER A 162 -19.43 -7.93 -2.83
N LYS A 163 -20.77 -7.93 -2.98
CA LYS A 163 -21.66 -6.93 -2.39
C LYS A 163 -21.61 -6.90 -0.85
N ALA A 164 -21.19 -7.99 -0.23
CA ALA A 164 -21.03 -8.07 1.23
C ALA A 164 -19.82 -7.24 1.71
N LEU A 165 -18.80 -7.06 0.87
CA LEU A 165 -17.56 -6.37 1.24
C LEU A 165 -17.46 -4.95 0.71
N MET A 166 -17.86 -4.72 -0.55
CA MET A 166 -17.81 -3.39 -1.20
C MET A 166 -19.11 -2.59 -1.09
N GLY A 167 -20.17 -3.17 -0.51
CA GLY A 167 -21.47 -2.52 -0.37
C GLY A 167 -22.05 -2.07 -1.72
N ALA A 168 -22.53 -0.82 -1.77
CA ALA A 168 -23.14 -0.24 -2.96
C ALA A 168 -22.17 -0.02 -4.15
N SER A 169 -20.86 -0.08 -3.89
CA SER A 169 -19.82 0.14 -4.91
C SER A 169 -19.34 -1.15 -5.58
N ALA A 170 -19.93 -2.30 -5.25
CA ALA A 170 -19.58 -3.57 -5.87
C ALA A 170 -19.89 -3.55 -7.38
N LYS A 171 -18.85 -3.74 -8.19
CA LYS A 171 -18.96 -3.81 -9.65
C LYS A 171 -18.73 -5.25 -10.13
N PRO A 172 -19.53 -5.73 -11.09
CA PRO A 172 -19.23 -7.00 -11.74
C PRO A 172 -17.94 -6.88 -12.55
N LEU A 173 -17.14 -7.94 -12.56
CA LEU A 173 -15.90 -8.00 -13.33
C LEU A 173 -16.19 -7.91 -14.83
N THR A 174 -15.42 -7.08 -15.54
CA THR A 174 -15.39 -7.06 -17.00
C THR A 174 -14.64 -8.27 -17.56
N PHE A 175 -14.88 -8.62 -18.82
CA PHE A 175 -14.22 -9.77 -19.45
C PHE A 175 -12.69 -9.64 -19.46
N GLU A 176 -12.17 -8.44 -19.70
CA GLU A 176 -10.73 -8.15 -19.69
C GLU A 176 -10.11 -8.39 -18.31
N GLU A 177 -10.80 -7.98 -17.24
CA GLU A 177 -10.37 -8.23 -15.86
C GLU A 177 -10.37 -9.72 -15.51
N VAL A 178 -11.32 -10.51 -16.03
CA VAL A 178 -11.37 -11.97 -15.81
C VAL A 178 -10.19 -12.65 -16.47
N VAL A 179 -9.86 -12.27 -17.71
CA VAL A 179 -8.69 -12.80 -18.42
C VAL A 179 -7.40 -12.44 -17.69
N GLY A 180 -7.28 -11.19 -17.23
CA GLY A 180 -6.14 -10.74 -16.41
C GLY A 180 -6.00 -11.53 -15.11
N LEU A 181 -7.12 -11.80 -14.43
CA LEU A 181 -7.17 -12.60 -13.20
C LEU A 181 -6.65 -14.03 -13.44
N LEU A 182 -7.11 -14.68 -14.51
CA LEU A 182 -6.70 -16.04 -14.86
C LEU A 182 -5.21 -16.12 -15.20
N LEU A 183 -4.70 -15.16 -15.97
CA LEU A 183 -3.27 -15.08 -16.29
C LEU A 183 -2.44 -14.89 -15.03
N ALA A 184 -2.86 -13.99 -14.12
CA ALA A 184 -2.16 -13.79 -12.85
C ALA A 184 -2.14 -15.08 -11.99
N CYS A 185 -3.24 -15.82 -11.93
CA CYS A 185 -3.29 -17.11 -11.23
C CYS A 185 -2.33 -18.14 -11.84
N ILE A 186 -2.26 -18.24 -13.17
CA ILE A 186 -1.33 -19.15 -13.86
C ILE A 186 0.12 -18.73 -13.61
N SER A 187 0.42 -17.43 -13.70
CA SER A 187 1.77 -16.90 -13.42
C SER A 187 2.21 -17.19 -11.99
N LEU A 188 1.33 -17.02 -11.00
CA LEU A 188 1.61 -17.36 -9.60
C LEU A 188 1.85 -18.86 -9.44
N TRP A 189 1.05 -19.70 -10.09
CA TRP A 189 1.22 -21.15 -10.06
C TRP A 189 2.57 -21.57 -10.62
N VAL A 190 2.93 -21.09 -11.81
CA VAL A 190 4.21 -21.41 -12.45
C VAL A 190 5.38 -20.94 -11.59
N TYR A 191 5.29 -19.73 -11.02
CA TYR A 191 6.33 -19.20 -10.14
C TYR A 191 6.51 -20.04 -8.87
N CYS A 192 5.43 -20.62 -8.32
CA CYS A 192 5.52 -21.54 -7.18
C CYS A 192 6.17 -22.89 -7.50
N LEU A 193 6.24 -23.27 -8.78
CA LEU A 193 6.88 -24.52 -9.21
C LEU A 193 8.38 -24.36 -9.50
N GLU A 194 8.88 -23.14 -9.63
CA GLU A 194 10.26 -22.86 -9.95
C GLU A 194 11.05 -22.52 -8.68
N ASP A 195 12.18 -23.21 -8.48
CA ASP A 195 13.04 -22.98 -7.31
C ASP A 195 13.82 -21.67 -7.46
N GLU A 196 13.77 -20.80 -6.44
CA GLU A 196 14.57 -19.57 -6.42
C GLU A 196 16.03 -19.87 -6.02
N ILE A 197 16.94 -19.73 -6.99
CA ILE A 197 18.39 -19.85 -6.81
C ILE A 197 18.98 -18.44 -6.61
N ASP A 198 19.72 -18.23 -5.52
CA ASP A 198 20.42 -16.97 -5.26
C ASP A 198 21.60 -16.77 -6.23
N ALA A 199 22.14 -15.54 -6.35
CA ALA A 199 23.30 -15.21 -7.18
C ALA A 199 24.58 -16.02 -6.82
N SER A 200 24.57 -16.69 -5.66
CA SER A 200 25.62 -17.62 -5.19
C SER A 200 25.36 -19.10 -5.50
N GLY A 201 24.32 -19.42 -6.29
CA GLY A 201 23.97 -20.79 -6.67
C GLY A 201 23.37 -21.64 -5.55
N LYS A 202 22.83 -21.00 -4.50
CA LYS A 202 22.24 -21.66 -3.33
C LYS A 202 20.76 -21.36 -3.26
N ASP A 203 19.94 -22.36 -2.92
CA ASP A 203 18.51 -22.17 -2.72
C ASP A 203 18.26 -21.10 -1.66
N VAL A 204 17.38 -20.15 -2.01
CA VAL A 204 17.00 -19.03 -1.11
C VAL A 204 16.20 -19.54 0.09
N TYR A 205 15.62 -20.74 -0.02
CA TYR A 205 15.09 -21.46 1.13
C TYR A 205 16.22 -21.74 2.10
N LEU A 206 16.21 -21.02 3.23
CA LEU A 206 16.95 -21.46 4.41
C LEU A 206 16.47 -22.89 4.68
N LYS A 207 17.31 -23.87 4.30
CA LYS A 207 17.29 -25.20 4.93
C LYS A 207 17.33 -24.90 6.41
N THR A 208 16.18 -24.99 7.06
CA THR A 208 16.09 -25.12 8.51
C THR A 208 16.80 -26.44 8.76
N GLY A 209 18.12 -26.35 8.98
CA GLY A 209 18.95 -27.48 9.36
C GLY A 209 18.47 -27.93 10.72
N GLY A 210 17.55 -28.90 10.72
CA GLY A 210 17.67 -30.01 11.64
C GLY A 210 18.86 -30.82 11.16
N ASP A 211 20.00 -30.56 11.76
CA ASP A 211 21.14 -31.47 11.92
C ASP A 211 22.04 -30.83 12.99
N GLY A 212 21.85 -31.29 14.24
CA GLY A 212 22.55 -30.82 15.44
C GLY A 212 21.62 -30.74 16.65
#